data_AF-A0A7Y5BX55-F1
#
_entry.id   AF-A0A7Y5BX55-F1
#
_cell.length_a   1.000
_cell.length_b   1.000
_cell.length_c   1.000
_cell.angle_alpha   90.00
_cell.angle_beta   90.00
_cell.angle_gamma   90.00
#
_symmetry.space_group_name_H-M   'P 1'
#
loop_
_entity.id
_entity.type
_entity.pdbx_description
1 polymer ?
#
loop_
_entity_poly.entity_id
_entity_poly.type
_entity_poly.pdbx_seq_one_letter_code
_entity_poly.pdbx_strand_id
1 'polypeptide(L)'
;MSKVQNLSEAFFVLNLFDNPAIVASCYDEYYEPETAVGPVTINGISFEESTALGVAAGNIYDQTIYRTVQNNVCMEVVFFMHSGNIGNYTPGLVTEFDREALIQMFEDVLGTLTIK
;
A
#
# COMPACT_ATOMS: atom_id res chain seq x y z
N MET A 1 23.88 -12.48 13.75
CA MET A 1 22.97 -11.55 14.44
C MET A 1 22.13 -10.89 13.37
N SER A 2 20.79 -11.01 13.44
CA SER A 2 19.93 -10.25 12.53
C SER A 2 20.09 -8.76 12.87
N LYS A 3 20.38 -7.91 11.88
CA LYS A 3 20.46 -6.46 12.10
C LYS A 3 19.03 -5.94 12.29
N VAL A 4 18.85 -5.03 13.25
CA VAL A 4 17.56 -4.36 13.47
C VAL A 4 17.29 -3.45 12.28
N GLN A 5 16.12 -3.59 11.65
CA GLN A 5 15.67 -2.74 10.55
C GLN A 5 14.86 -1.55 11.08
N ASN A 6 14.75 -0.47 10.31
CA ASN A 6 13.93 0.71 10.64
C ASN A 6 12.44 0.53 10.33
N LEU A 7 11.98 -0.67 9.94
CA LEU A 7 10.57 -0.99 9.72
C LEU A 7 9.88 -1.22 11.07
N SER A 8 8.80 -0.49 11.33
CA SER A 8 7.97 -0.63 12.53
C SER A 8 6.79 -1.56 12.27
N GLU A 9 6.06 -1.31 11.19
CA GLU A 9 4.84 -2.04 10.85
C GLU A 9 4.69 -2.17 9.33
N ALA A 10 4.06 -3.26 8.90
CA ALA A 10 3.70 -3.48 7.51
C ALA A 10 2.38 -4.26 7.45
N PHE A 11 1.41 -3.75 6.69
CA PHE A 11 0.09 -4.36 6.54
C PHE A 11 -0.32 -4.48 5.09
N PHE A 12 -0.94 -5.61 4.77
CA PHE A 12 -1.78 -5.78 3.59
C PHE A 12 -3.23 -5.61 4.04
N VAL A 13 -3.92 -4.61 3.52
CA VAL A 13 -5.32 -4.33 3.86
C VAL A 13 -6.18 -4.56 2.63
N LEU A 14 -7.23 -5.37 2.75
CA LEU A 14 -8.26 -5.56 1.73
C LEU A 14 -9.58 -5.01 2.27
N ASN A 15 -10.06 -3.94 1.65
CA ASN A 15 -11.36 -3.35 1.92
C ASN A 15 -12.34 -3.69 0.79
N LEU A 16 -13.58 -4.02 1.15
CA LEU A 16 -14.66 -4.33 0.22
C LEU A 16 -15.87 -3.47 0.59
N PHE A 17 -16.37 -2.70 -0.38
CA PHE A 17 -17.50 -1.79 -0.20
C PHE A 17 -18.58 -2.07 -1.24
N ASP A 18 -19.79 -2.39 -0.78
CA ASP A 18 -20.97 -2.64 -1.63
C ASP A 18 -21.99 -1.49 -1.60
N ASN A 19 -21.72 -0.44 -0.82
CA ASN A 19 -22.54 0.76 -0.79
C ASN A 19 -22.49 1.47 -2.15
N PRO A 20 -23.64 1.72 -2.82
CA PRO A 20 -23.67 2.34 -4.14
C PRO A 20 -22.95 3.69 -4.25
N ALA A 21 -22.94 4.49 -3.18
CA ALA A 21 -22.23 5.77 -3.17
C ALA A 21 -20.71 5.56 -3.22
N ILE A 22 -20.18 4.61 -2.44
CA ILE A 22 -18.73 4.29 -2.43
C ILE A 22 -18.32 3.63 -3.75
N VAL A 23 -19.18 2.76 -4.30
CA VAL A 23 -18.93 2.15 -5.61
C VAL A 23 -18.83 3.20 -6.71
N ALA A 24 -19.67 4.24 -6.66
CA ALA A 24 -19.63 5.35 -7.61
C ALA A 24 -18.37 6.23 -7.47
N SER A 25 -17.85 6.39 -6.26
CA SER A 25 -16.62 7.14 -5.94
C SER A 25 -15.40 6.23 -5.69
N CYS A 26 -15.39 5.01 -6.26
CA CYS A 26 -14.38 4.01 -5.91
C CYS A 26 -12.96 4.44 -6.26
N TYR A 27 -12.79 5.30 -7.26
CA TYR A 27 -11.48 5.75 -7.75
C TYR A 27 -11.11 7.16 -7.27
N ASP A 28 -11.94 7.75 -6.40
CA ASP A 28 -11.62 9.05 -5.81
C ASP A 28 -10.44 8.88 -4.84
N GLU A 29 -9.66 9.95 -4.68
CA GLU A 29 -8.54 10.01 -3.73
C GLU A 29 -9.08 10.14 -2.30
N TYR A 30 -8.65 9.25 -1.40
CA TYR A 30 -9.07 9.24 0.01
C TYR A 30 -7.93 9.55 0.97
N TYR A 31 -6.69 9.46 0.50
CA TYR A 31 -5.48 9.77 1.26
C TYR A 31 -4.93 11.15 0.87
N GLU A 32 -4.18 11.79 1.78
CA GLU A 32 -3.71 13.16 1.58
C GLU A 32 -2.22 13.31 1.98
N PRO A 33 -1.32 13.61 1.02
CA PRO A 33 -1.53 13.60 -0.43
C PRO A 33 -1.57 12.16 -0.98
N GLU A 34 -2.58 11.86 -1.79
CA GLU A 34 -2.58 10.72 -2.69
C GLU A 34 -2.13 11.17 -4.09
N THR A 35 -1.46 10.29 -4.83
CA THR A 35 -0.98 10.58 -6.19
C THR A 35 -1.26 9.38 -7.07
N ALA A 36 -2.12 9.59 -8.07
CA ALA A 36 -2.40 8.59 -9.10
C ALA A 36 -1.12 8.19 -9.86
N VAL A 37 -0.90 6.88 -9.98
CA VAL A 37 0.16 6.27 -10.79
C VAL A 37 -0.41 5.86 -12.14
N GLY A 38 -1.59 5.23 -12.13
CA GLY A 38 -2.33 4.83 -13.33
C GLY A 38 -2.76 3.36 -13.31
N PRO A 39 -3.28 2.83 -14.43
CA PRO A 39 -3.83 1.49 -14.46
C PRO A 39 -2.73 0.42 -14.45
N VAL A 40 -2.95 -0.64 -13.67
CA VAL A 40 -2.11 -1.83 -13.57
C VAL A 40 -2.96 -3.10 -13.65
N THR A 41 -2.40 -4.18 -14.20
CA THR A 41 -3.07 -5.48 -14.24
C THR A 41 -2.34 -6.47 -13.35
N ILE A 42 -3.04 -6.97 -12.32
CA ILE A 42 -2.51 -7.94 -11.36
C ILE A 42 -3.42 -9.17 -11.38
N ASN A 43 -2.85 -10.34 -11.68
CA ASN A 43 -3.59 -11.61 -11.83
C ASN A 43 -4.83 -11.51 -12.75
N GLY A 44 -4.72 -10.73 -13.83
CA GLY A 44 -5.82 -10.54 -14.80
C GLY A 44 -6.92 -9.57 -14.36
N ILE A 45 -6.80 -8.95 -13.18
CA ILE A 45 -7.70 -7.92 -12.70
C ILE A 45 -7.06 -6.55 -12.97
N SER A 46 -7.81 -5.63 -13.57
CA SER A 46 -7.37 -4.25 -13.80
C SER A 46 -7.67 -3.41 -12.55
N PHE A 47 -6.65 -2.72 -12.06
CA PHE A 47 -6.72 -1.78 -10.94
C PHE A 47 -6.28 -0.39 -11.39
N GLU A 48 -6.81 0.64 -10.74
CA GLU A 48 -6.17 1.96 -10.70
C GLU A 48 -5.22 1.98 -9.52
N GLU A 49 -3.93 2.23 -9.77
CA GLU A 49 -2.89 2.35 -8.76
C GLU A 49 -2.68 3.82 -8.38
N SER A 50 -2.51 4.06 -7.09
CA SER A 50 -2.07 5.32 -6.51
C SER A 50 -1.10 5.10 -5.35
N THR A 51 -0.41 6.15 -4.96
CA THR A 51 0.50 6.14 -3.82
C THR A 51 0.17 7.27 -2.86
N ALA A 52 0.43 7.08 -1.57
CA ALA A 52 0.35 8.15 -0.59
C ALA A 52 1.56 8.11 0.34
N LEU A 53 2.09 9.29 0.66
CA LEU A 53 3.29 9.43 1.50
C LEU A 53 3.04 10.44 2.61
N GLY A 54 3.06 9.95 3.85
CA GLY A 54 2.99 10.76 5.06
C GLY A 54 4.32 10.79 5.80
N VAL A 55 4.70 11.96 6.32
CA VAL A 55 5.88 12.11 7.17
C VAL A 55 5.55 12.87 8.45
N ALA A 56 5.89 12.31 9.62
CA ALA A 56 5.62 12.96 10.90
C ALA A 56 6.57 12.52 12.01
N ALA A 57 7.18 13.47 12.72
CA ALA A 57 8.04 13.24 13.90
C ALA A 57 9.11 12.16 13.67
N GLY A 58 9.74 12.14 12.49
CA GLY A 58 10.76 11.16 12.13
C GLY A 58 10.24 9.81 11.65
N ASN A 59 8.93 9.66 11.44
CA ASN A 59 8.29 8.50 10.85
C ASN A 59 7.93 8.77 9.38
N ILE A 60 7.93 7.70 8.59
CA ILE A 60 7.49 7.64 7.20
C ILE A 60 6.35 6.62 7.13
N TYR A 61 5.23 7.04 6.55
CA TYR A 61 4.06 6.23 6.27
C TYR A 61 3.91 6.17 4.75
N ASP A 62 4.21 5.02 4.18
CA ASP A 62 4.23 4.79 2.75
C ASP A 62 3.08 3.84 2.40
N GLN A 63 2.29 4.23 1.41
CA GLN A 63 1.13 3.48 0.97
C GLN A 63 1.17 3.31 -0.55
N THR A 64 1.00 2.07 -1.01
CA THR A 64 0.59 1.75 -2.37
C THR A 64 -0.86 1.27 -2.32
N ILE A 65 -1.71 1.85 -3.16
CA ILE A 65 -3.15 1.66 -3.11
C ILE A 65 -3.61 1.18 -4.49
N TYR A 66 -4.43 0.13 -4.53
CA TYR A 66 -5.04 -0.39 -5.74
C TYR A 66 -6.55 -0.40 -5.58
N ARG A 67 -7.28 0.21 -6.52
CA ARG A 67 -8.74 0.22 -6.51
C ARG A 67 -9.32 -0.38 -7.78
N THR A 68 -10.42 -1.11 -7.65
CA THR A 68 -11.17 -1.65 -8.79
C THR A 68 -12.63 -1.89 -8.40
N VAL A 69 -13.54 -1.74 -9.35
CA VAL A 69 -14.94 -2.14 -9.19
C VAL A 69 -15.17 -3.46 -9.89
N GLN A 70 -15.60 -4.47 -9.13
CA GLN A 70 -15.93 -5.81 -9.62
C GLN A 70 -17.28 -6.23 -9.06
N ASN A 71 -18.19 -6.69 -9.92
CA ASN A 71 -19.53 -7.14 -9.51
C ASN A 71 -20.28 -6.15 -8.59
N ASN A 72 -20.19 -4.85 -8.88
CA ASN A 72 -20.79 -3.78 -8.09
C ASN A 72 -20.27 -3.68 -6.64
N VAL A 73 -19.05 -4.15 -6.40
CA VAL A 73 -18.28 -3.97 -5.16
C VAL A 73 -17.01 -3.20 -5.50
N CYS A 74 -16.76 -2.11 -4.77
CA CYS A 74 -15.48 -1.42 -4.79
C CYS A 74 -14.51 -2.19 -3.91
N MET A 75 -13.42 -2.65 -4.51
CA MET A 75 -12.32 -3.29 -3.82
C MET A 75 -11.16 -2.31 -3.75
N GLU A 76 -10.65 -2.09 -2.54
CA GLU A 76 -9.45 -1.32 -2.29
C GLU A 76 -8.43 -2.21 -1.58
N VAL A 77 -7.22 -2.25 -2.11
CA VAL A 77 -6.08 -2.94 -1.50
C VAL A 77 -5.04 -1.90 -1.14
N VAL A 78 -4.61 -1.88 0.12
CA VAL A 78 -3.59 -0.94 0.61
C VAL A 78 -2.41 -1.71 1.17
N PHE A 79 -1.24 -1.46 0.59
CA PHE A 79 0.04 -1.87 1.13
C PHE A 79 0.54 -0.75 2.01
N PHE A 80 0.43 -0.91 3.32
CA PHE A 80 0.86 0.10 4.28
C PHE A 80 2.21 -0.30 4.86
N MET A 81 3.16 0.64 4.86
CA MET A 81 4.47 0.49 5.49
C MET A 81 4.74 1.68 6.40
N HIS A 82 5.03 1.42 7.67
CA HIS A 82 5.45 2.42 8.63
C HIS A 82 6.89 2.17 9.05
N SER A 83 7.75 3.16 8.85
CA SER A 83 9.16 3.08 9.20
C SER A 83 9.67 4.34 9.88
N GLY A 84 10.75 4.22 10.64
CA GLY A 84 11.53 5.37 11.08
C GLY A 84 12.41 5.89 9.96
N ASN A 85 12.52 7.20 9.79
CA ASN A 85 13.44 7.81 8.83
C ASN A 85 14.89 7.41 9.19
N ILE A 86 15.57 6.72 8.26
CA ILE A 86 16.91 6.18 8.49
C ILE A 86 17.94 7.26 8.89
N GLY A 87 17.75 8.50 8.42
CA GLY A 87 18.60 9.64 8.75
C GLY A 87 18.55 10.08 10.22
N ASN A 88 17.59 9.60 11.00
CA ASN A 88 17.49 9.88 12.43
C ASN A 88 18.30 8.91 13.31
N TYR A 89 18.84 7.83 12.74
CA TYR A 89 19.62 6.85 13.48
C TYR A 89 21.11 7.11 13.37
N THR A 90 21.87 6.77 14.42
CA THR A 90 23.34 6.77 14.32
C THR A 90 23.78 5.74 13.27
N PRO A 91 24.67 6.12 12.33
CA PRO A 91 25.10 5.21 11.27
C PRO A 91 25.59 3.86 11.79
N GLY A 92 25.05 2.78 11.22
CA GLY A 92 25.43 1.41 11.56
C GLY A 92 24.66 0.75 12.71
N LEU A 93 23.81 1.50 13.43
CA LEU A 93 22.95 0.90 14.48
C LEU A 93 21.71 0.22 13.92
N VAL A 94 21.12 0.79 12.88
CA VAL A 94 19.91 0.31 12.22
C VAL A 94 20.16 0.23 10.71
N THR A 95 19.59 -0.77 10.05
CA THR A 95 19.61 -0.87 8.59
C THR A 95 18.28 -0.46 8.01
N GLU A 96 18.31 0.19 6.85
CA GLU A 96 17.09 0.43 6.09
C GLU A 96 16.47 -0.90 5.67
N PHE A 97 15.14 -1.03 5.79
CA PHE A 97 14.41 -2.18 5.27
C PHE A 97 14.36 -2.13 3.74
N ASP A 98 14.21 -3.30 3.11
CA ASP A 98 14.07 -3.38 1.66
C ASP A 98 12.61 -3.16 1.28
N ARG A 99 12.28 -1.92 0.89
CA ARG A 99 10.93 -1.50 0.49
C ARG A 99 10.42 -2.28 -0.71
N GLU A 100 11.25 -2.44 -1.74
CA GLU A 100 10.84 -3.09 -2.99
C GLU A 100 10.59 -4.59 -2.76
N ALA A 101 11.41 -5.25 -1.95
CA ALA A 101 11.15 -6.63 -1.56
C ALA A 101 9.84 -6.79 -0.78
N LEU A 102 9.49 -5.82 0.08
CA LEU A 102 8.24 -5.84 0.83
C LEU A 102 7.01 -5.60 -0.06
N ILE A 103 7.10 -4.66 -1.01
CA ILE A 103 6.06 -4.47 -2.02
C ILE A 103 5.87 -5.74 -2.84
N GLN A 104 6.95 -6.35 -3.34
CA GLN A 104 6.86 -7.59 -4.10
C GLN A 104 6.16 -8.70 -3.31
N MET A 105 6.45 -8.84 -2.01
CA MET A 105 5.74 -9.81 -1.16
C MET A 105 4.24 -9.52 -1.05
N PHE A 106 3.84 -8.25 -0.98
CA PHE A 106 2.43 -7.88 -0.98
C PHE A 106 1.76 -8.07 -2.34
N GLU A 107 2.44 -7.77 -3.43
CA GLU A 107 1.97 -8.04 -4.79
C GLU A 107 1.82 -9.54 -5.04
N ASP A 108 2.73 -10.37 -4.52
CA ASP A 108 2.62 -11.82 -4.59
C ASP A 108 1.34 -12.29 -3.87
N VAL A 109 1.02 -11.73 -2.70
CA VAL A 109 -0.24 -12.00 -1.98
C VAL A 109 -1.45 -11.53 -2.79
N LEU A 110 -1.43 -10.30 -3.31
CA LEU A 110 -2.50 -9.77 -4.17
C LEU A 110 -2.70 -10.63 -5.42
N GLY A 111 -1.61 -11.15 -5.99
CA GLY A 111 -1.60 -12.03 -7.14
C GLY A 111 -2.28 -13.38 -6.89
N THR A 112 -2.52 -13.76 -5.63
CA THR A 112 -3.32 -14.95 -5.28
C THR A 112 -4.81 -14.69 -5.14
N LEU A 113 -5.23 -13.42 -5.16
CA LEU A 113 -6.62 -13.04 -4.97
C LEU A 113 -7.46 -13.55 -6.14
N THR A 114 -8.58 -14.19 -5.81
CA THR A 114 -9.59 -14.63 -6.78
C THR A 114 -10.94 -14.06 -6.39
N ILE A 115 -11.58 -13.38 -7.32
CA ILE A 115 -12.93 -12.83 -7.16
C ILE A 115 -13.90 -13.85 -7.78
N LYS A 116 -14.88 -14.31 -7.00
CA LYS A 116 -15.89 -15.28 -7.42
C LYS A 116 -17.26 -14.64 -7.48
#